data_AF-A0A7C4R5Q8-F1
#
_entry.id   AF-A0A7C4R5Q8-F1
#
_cell.length_a   1.000
_cell.length_b   1.000
_cell.length_c   1.000
_cell.angle_alpha   90.00
_cell.angle_beta   90.00
_cell.angle_gamma   90.00
#
_symmetry.space_group_name_H-M   'P 1'
#
loop_
_entity.id
_entity.type
_entity.pdbx_description
1 polymer ?
#
loop_
_entity_poly.entity_id
_entity_poly.type
_entity_poly.pdbx_seq_one_letter_code
_entity_poly.pdbx_strand_id
1 'polypeptide(L)'
;MIAYFVHDEKKGCDTIYIPEIGCFIPVDAAAMERFIAVKPDFASWTGTACAAVAPEEFGTVIATREDPGDVCVVRPELWRARMFANLGNPACPRS
;
A
#
# COMPACT_ATOMS: atom_id res chain seq x y z
N MET A 1 -9.25 -2.08 -11.44
CA MET A 1 -8.71 -3.01 -10.41
C MET A 1 -8.54 -2.22 -9.13
N ILE A 2 -8.81 -2.77 -7.95
CA ILE A 2 -8.66 -2.08 -6.68
C ILE A 2 -7.44 -2.59 -5.91
N ALA A 3 -6.66 -1.67 -5.35
CA ALA A 3 -5.53 -1.96 -4.49
C ALA A 3 -5.80 -1.38 -3.09
N TYR A 4 -5.40 -2.12 -2.07
CA TYR A 4 -5.56 -1.76 -0.67
C TYR A 4 -4.17 -1.55 -0.08
N PHE A 5 -3.92 -0.37 0.47
CA PHE A 5 -2.75 -0.14 1.27
C PHE A 5 -3.05 -0.52 2.72
N VAL A 6 -2.34 -1.52 3.23
CA VAL A 6 -2.62 -2.19 4.48
C VAL A 6 -1.39 -2.20 5.38
N HIS A 7 -1.60 -1.93 6.66
CA HIS A 7 -0.55 -2.00 7.68
C HIS A 7 -0.83 -3.14 8.63
N ASP A 8 0.10 -4.09 8.71
CA ASP A 8 0.08 -5.17 9.69
C ASP A 8 0.77 -4.68 10.97
N GLU A 9 -0.03 -4.25 11.95
CA GLU A 9 0.47 -3.78 13.25
C GLU A 9 1.22 -4.86 14.03
N LYS A 10 0.89 -6.14 13.83
CA LYS A 10 1.53 -7.26 14.53
C LYS A 10 2.94 -7.52 14.00
N LYS A 11 3.12 -7.39 12.69
CA LYS A 11 4.41 -7.58 12.02
C LYS A 11 5.20 -6.27 11.85
N GLY A 12 4.55 -5.12 12.05
CA GLY A 12 5.13 -3.80 11.85
C GLY A 12 5.49 -3.52 10.39
N CYS A 13 4.82 -4.17 9.44
CA CYS A 13 5.09 -4.05 8.02
C CYS A 13 3.90 -3.52 7.23
N ASP A 14 4.21 -2.89 6.10
CA ASP A 14 3.24 -2.34 5.19
C ASP A 14 3.14 -3.22 3.94
N THR A 15 1.93 -3.42 3.44
CA THR A 15 1.66 -4.22 2.25
C THR A 15 0.61 -3.57 1.37
N ILE A 16 0.72 -3.77 0.07
CA ILE A 16 -0.35 -3.48 -0.89
C ILE A 16 -0.97 -4.80 -1.28
N TYR A 17 -2.27 -4.92 -1.03
CA TYR A 17 -3.05 -6.06 -1.45
C TYR A 17 -3.86 -5.74 -2.70
N ILE A 18 -3.84 -6.65 -3.66
CA ILE A 18 -4.63 -6.56 -4.89
C ILE A 18 -5.48 -7.83 -4.98
N PRO A 19 -6.77 -7.78 -4.58
CA PRO A 19 -7.63 -8.96 -4.51
C PRO A 19 -7.83 -9.64 -5.85
N GLU A 20 -7.93 -8.87 -6.93
CA GLU A 20 -8.20 -9.40 -8.27
C GLU A 20 -7.11 -10.36 -8.76
N ILE A 21 -5.88 -10.22 -8.27
CA ILE A 21 -4.76 -11.12 -8.56
C ILE A 21 -4.30 -11.90 -7.32
N GLY A 22 -4.97 -11.72 -6.17
CA GLY A 22 -4.64 -12.35 -4.89
C GLY A 22 -3.22 -12.04 -4.39
N CYS A 23 -2.62 -10.92 -4.81
CA CYS A 23 -1.21 -10.62 -4.54
C CYS A 23 -1.06 -9.69 -3.34
N PHE A 24 -0.07 -10.01 -2.50
CA PHE A 24 0.49 -9.10 -1.50
C PHE A 24 1.87 -8.61 -1.95
N ILE A 25 2.01 -7.29 -2.08
CA ILE A 25 3.26 -6.62 -2.40
C ILE A 25 3.77 -5.94 -1.11
N PRO A 26 4.95 -6.32 -0.58
CA PRO A 26 5.60 -5.58 0.50
C PRO A 26 5.85 -4.13 0.08
N VAL A 27 5.54 -3.19 0.96
CA VAL A 27 5.69 -1.76 0.66
C VAL A 27 7.08 -1.30 1.07
N ASP A 28 7.85 -0.94 0.07
CA ASP A 28 9.03 -0.09 0.19
C ASP A 28 8.73 1.29 -0.44
N ALA A 29 9.75 2.16 -0.48
CA ALA A 29 9.62 3.48 -1.09
C ALA A 29 9.15 3.41 -2.55
N ALA A 30 9.69 2.49 -3.35
CA ALA A 30 9.38 2.37 -4.76
C ALA A 30 7.95 1.84 -4.99
N ALA A 31 7.51 0.86 -4.21
CA ALA A 31 6.14 0.34 -4.24
C ALA A 31 5.14 1.42 -3.81
N MET A 32 5.47 2.20 -2.77
CA MET A 32 4.64 3.31 -2.33
C MET A 32 4.55 4.41 -3.42
N GLU A 33 5.66 4.77 -4.06
CA GLU A 33 5.67 5.71 -5.18
C GLU A 33 4.79 5.24 -6.34
N ARG A 34 4.90 3.97 -6.73
CA ARG A 34 4.05 3.38 -7.76
C ARG A 34 2.57 3.35 -7.34
N PHE A 35 2.29 3.13 -6.06
CA PHE A 35 0.94 3.14 -5.51
C PHE A 35 0.29 4.51 -5.55
N ILE A 36 1.05 5.60 -5.41
CA ILE A 36 0.55 6.99 -5.47
C ILE A 36 0.74 7.67 -6.83
N ALA A 37 1.36 6.98 -7.80
CA ALA A 37 1.65 7.53 -9.13
C ALA A 37 0.36 7.92 -9.87
N VAL A 38 0.43 8.92 -10.77
CA VAL A 38 -0.76 9.40 -11.52
C VAL A 38 -1.44 8.27 -12.32
N LYS A 39 -0.65 7.31 -12.83
CA LYS A 39 -1.13 6.13 -13.54
C LYS A 39 -0.50 4.88 -12.94
N PRO A 40 -1.11 4.27 -11.90
CA PRO A 40 -0.67 2.97 -11.43
C PRO A 40 -1.00 1.94 -12.51
N ASP A 41 -0.22 0.86 -12.57
CA ASP A 41 -0.47 -0.27 -13.47
C ASP A 41 -0.51 -1.53 -12.62
N PHE A 42 -1.58 -1.72 -11.85
CA PHE A 42 -1.67 -2.84 -10.89
C PHE A 42 -1.68 -4.20 -11.60
N ALA A 43 -2.06 -4.24 -12.88
CA ALA A 43 -2.08 -5.45 -13.68
C ALA A 43 -0.67 -6.03 -13.93
N SER A 44 0.37 -5.19 -13.97
CA SER A 44 1.76 -5.66 -14.11
C SER A 44 2.44 -5.97 -12.79
N TRP A 45 1.77 -5.75 -11.65
CA TRP A 45 2.38 -5.99 -10.34
C TRP A 45 2.35 -7.47 -10.00
N THR A 46 3.51 -7.96 -9.56
CA THR A 46 3.66 -9.33 -9.06
C THR A 46 4.02 -9.28 -7.58
N GLY A 47 3.31 -10.06 -6.77
CA GLY A 47 3.49 -10.12 -5.32
C GLY A 47 4.38 -11.27 -4.87
N THR A 48 4.82 -11.20 -3.60
CA THR A 48 5.65 -12.25 -2.98
C THR A 48 4.81 -13.45 -2.52
N ALA A 49 3.52 -13.25 -2.28
CA ALA A 49 2.58 -14.30 -1.89
C ALA A 49 1.26 -14.14 -2.64
N CYS A 50 1.03 -14.99 -3.64
CA CYS A 50 -0.31 -15.25 -4.20
C CYS A 50 -0.98 -16.31 -3.34
N ALA A 51 -1.36 -15.95 -2.11
CA ALA A 51 -1.99 -16.86 -1.17
C ALA A 51 -3.33 -16.28 -0.72
N ALA A 52 -4.31 -17.16 -0.50
CA ALA A 52 -5.54 -16.80 0.18
C ALA A 52 -5.21 -16.52 1.64
N VAL A 53 -4.85 -15.27 1.94
CA VAL A 53 -4.56 -14.82 3.31
C VAL A 53 -5.90 -14.60 4.02
N ALA A 54 -6.02 -15.11 5.24
CA ALA A 54 -7.23 -14.94 6.03
C ALA A 54 -7.43 -13.46 6.40
N PRO A 55 -8.68 -12.97 6.53
CA PRO A 55 -8.95 -11.56 6.86
C PRO A 55 -8.23 -11.06 8.12
N GLU A 56 -7.93 -11.95 9.07
CA GLU A 56 -7.24 -11.65 10.31
C GLU A 56 -5.73 -11.35 10.15
N GLU A 57 -5.16 -11.77 9.02
CA GLU A 57 -3.77 -11.52 8.62
C GLU A 57 -3.64 -10.35 7.65
N PHE A 58 -4.77 -9.81 7.19
CA PHE A 58 -4.82 -8.68 6.27
C PHE A 58 -4.15 -7.44 6.85
N GLY A 59 -4.41 -7.15 8.12
CA GLY A 59 -4.00 -5.92 8.80
C GLY A 59 -5.04 -4.79 8.64
N THR A 60 -4.63 -3.59 9.02
CA THR A 60 -5.49 -2.40 9.02
C THR A 60 -5.42 -1.69 7.67
N VAL A 61 -6.55 -1.59 6.97
CA VAL A 61 -6.64 -0.82 5.71
C VAL A 61 -6.49 0.66 6.01
N ILE A 62 -5.51 1.28 5.37
CA ILE A 62 -5.18 2.70 5.50
C ILE A 62 -5.80 3.48 4.35
N ALA A 63 -5.62 2.99 3.13
CA ALA A 63 -6.11 3.62 1.92
C ALA A 63 -6.51 2.56 0.90
N THR A 64 -7.40 2.96 0.00
CA THR A 64 -7.83 2.17 -1.15
C THR A 64 -7.58 2.98 -2.41
N ARG A 65 -7.33 2.30 -3.52
CA ARG A 65 -7.12 2.96 -4.81
C ARG A 65 -7.65 2.11 -5.94
N GLU A 66 -8.45 2.72 -6.81
CA GLU A 66 -8.85 2.10 -8.06
C GLU A 66 -7.82 2.41 -9.17
N ASP A 67 -7.71 1.51 -10.13
CA ASP A 67 -6.99 1.68 -11.39
C ASP A 67 -8.01 1.77 -12.53
N PRO A 68 -8.18 2.96 -13.17
CA PRO A 68 -7.59 4.27 -12.86
C PRO A 68 -8.48 5.12 -11.93
N GLY A 69 -7.98 5.50 -10.75
CA GLY A 69 -8.71 6.30 -9.76
C GLY A 69 -7.81 6.96 -8.71
N ASP A 70 -8.43 7.80 -7.88
CA ASP A 70 -7.77 8.52 -6.79
C ASP A 70 -7.48 7.60 -5.60
N VAL A 71 -6.47 7.97 -4.80
CA VAL A 71 -6.22 7.34 -3.51
C VAL A 71 -7.29 7.80 -2.52
N CYS A 72 -8.16 6.88 -2.11
CA CYS A 72 -9.16 7.10 -1.07
C CYS A 72 -8.58 6.70 0.29
N VAL A 73 -8.23 7.71 1.10
CA VAL A 73 -7.64 7.51 2.43
C VAL A 73 -8.73 7.25 3.47
N VAL A 74 -8.70 6.07 4.08
CA VAL A 74 -9.67 5.63 5.11
C VAL A 74 -9.19 6.03 6.51
N ARG A 75 -7.86 6.06 6.75
CA ARG A 75 -7.24 6.43 8.03
C ARG A 75 -6.19 7.52 7.86
N PRO A 76 -6.57 8.81 7.93
CA PRO A 76 -5.69 9.94 7.61
C PRO A 76 -4.42 10.03 8.46
N GLU A 77 -4.53 9.79 9.77
CA GLU A 77 -3.38 9.88 10.69
C GLU A 77 -2.37 8.78 10.43
N LEU A 78 -2.86 7.54 10.27
CA LEU A 78 -2.02 6.38 9.97
C LEU A 78 -1.42 6.48 8.57
N TRP A 79 -2.18 6.99 7.60
CA TRP A 79 -1.68 7.31 6.27
C TRP A 79 -0.50 8.26 6.32
N ARG A 80 -0.63 9.39 7.04
CA ARG A 80 0.45 10.36 7.18
C ARG A 80 1.69 9.73 7.82
N ALA A 81 1.51 8.95 8.89
CA ALA A 81 2.60 8.26 9.56
C ALA A 81 3.32 7.27 8.64
N ARG A 82 2.56 6.48 7.85
CA ARG A 82 3.15 5.49 6.93
C ARG A 82 3.76 6.11 5.69
N MET A 83 3.19 7.20 5.16
CA MET A 83 3.82 7.99 4.09
C MET A 83 5.18 8.52 4.54
N PHE A 84 5.28 9.06 5.75
CA PHE A 84 6.55 9.50 6.32
C PHE A 84 7.54 8.35 6.52
N ALA A 85 7.07 7.17 6.95
CA ALA A 85 7.92 6.02 7.17
C ALA A 85 8.49 5.44 5.85
N ASN A 86 7.68 5.41 4.78
CA ASN A 86 8.07 4.79 3.51
C ASN A 86 8.78 5.75 2.55
N LEU A 87 8.36 7.02 2.50
CA LEU A 87 8.91 8.03 1.56
C LEU A 87 9.79 9.08 2.25
N GLY A 88 9.86 9.06 3.59
CA GLY A 88 10.51 10.11 4.35
C GLY A 88 9.63 11.36 4.51
N ASN A 89 10.17 12.36 5.21
CA ASN A 89 9.48 13.63 5.41
C ASN A 89 9.83 14.61 4.29
N PRO A 90 8.89 15.01 3.41
CA PRO A 90 9.14 16.02 2.39
C PRO A 90 9.55 17.39 2.97
N ALA A 91 9.21 17.69 4.23
CA ALA A 91 9.62 18.92 4.91
C ALA A 91 11.04 18.84 5.50
N CYS A 92 11.71 17.68 5.44
CA CYS A 92 13.08 17.51 5.87
C CYS A 92 13.83 16.72 4.79
N PRO A 93 14.31 17.40 3.73
CA PRO A 93 15.10 16.75 2.69
C PRO A 93 16.31 16.09 3.35
N ARG A 94 16.55 14.81 3.07
CA ARG A 94 17.81 14.16 3.45
C ARG A 94 18.93 14.91 2.70
N SER A 95 19.71 15.69 3.45
CA SER A 95 20.95 16.33 3.01
C SER A 95 22.02 15.29 2.72
#